data_AF-A0A949QGQ0-F1
#
_entry.id   AF-A0A949QGQ0-F1
#
_cell.length_a   1.000
_cell.length_b   1.000
_cell.length_c   1.000
_cell.angle_alpha   90.00
_cell.angle_beta   90.00
_cell.angle_gamma   90.00
#
_symmetry.space_group_name_H-M   'P 1'
#
loop_
_entity.id
_entity.type
_entity.pdbx_description
1 polymer ?
#
loop_
_entity_poly.entity_id
_entity_poly.type
_entity_poly.pdbx_seq_one_letter_code
_entity_poly.pdbx_strand_id
1 'polypeptide(L)' 'MAFNNNDLLTEVAEYYTTKLAEHGETPRGVDWNGEESQTLRFEQLCKIIDTSKHFSINDIGCGYGALYDYLTEK' A
#
# COMPACT_ATOMS: atom_id res chain seq x y z
N MET A 1 10.79 -13.38 -27.06
CA MET A 1 9.70 -12.40 -27.14
C MET A 1 10.03 -11.28 -26.17
N ALA A 2 10.08 -10.03 -26.62
CA ALA A 2 10.31 -8.91 -25.71
C ALA A 2 9.02 -8.72 -24.90
N PHE A 3 9.12 -8.72 -23.57
CA PHE A 3 8.00 -8.34 -22.71
C PHE A 3 7.62 -6.89 -23.02
N ASN A 4 6.37 -6.68 -23.42
CA ASN A 4 5.83 -5.36 -23.64
C ASN A 4 5.37 -4.80 -22.28
N ASN A 5 5.80 -3.59 -21.93
CA ASN A 5 5.48 -2.98 -20.63
C ASN A 5 3.98 -2.86 -20.38
N ASN A 6 3.17 -2.75 -21.44
CA ASN A 6 1.71 -2.67 -21.33
C ASN A 6 1.10 -3.99 -20.84
N ASP A 7 1.67 -5.12 -21.21
CA ASP A 7 1.15 -6.43 -20.83
C ASP A 7 1.36 -6.63 -19.32
N LEU A 8 2.55 -6.29 -18.82
CA LEU A 8 2.86 -6.31 -17.39
C LEU A 8 1.93 -5.39 -16.57
N LEU A 9 1.68 -4.18 -17.05
CA LEU A 9 0.78 -3.25 -16.36
C LEU A 9 -0.65 -3.77 -16.30
N THR A 10 -1.09 -4.46 -17.36
CA THR A 10 -2.41 -5.09 -17.42
C THR A 10 -2.52 -6.23 -16.40
N GLU A 11 -1.53 -7.13 -16.37
CA GLU A 11 -1.48 -8.24 -15.41
C GLU A 11 -1.48 -7.73 -13.96
N VAL A 12 -0.71 -6.69 -13.66
CA VAL A 12 -0.68 -6.08 -12.32
C VAL A 12 -2.03 -5.45 -11.97
N ALA A 13 -2.66 -4.74 -12.90
CA ALA A 13 -3.96 -4.12 -12.67
C ALA A 13 -5.06 -5.18 -12.41
N GLU A 14 -5.09 -6.25 -13.21
CA GLU A 14 -6.04 -7.36 -13.04
C GLU A 14 -5.84 -8.08 -11.71
N TYR A 15 -4.58 -8.31 -11.31
CA TYR A 15 -4.24 -8.94 -10.04
C TYR A 15 -4.83 -8.17 -8.84
N TYR A 16 -4.52 -6.88 -8.73
CA TYR A 16 -5.00 -6.08 -7.60
C TYR A 16 -6.50 -5.79 -7.68
N THR A 17 -7.09 -5.68 -8.88
CA THR A 17 -8.54 -5.56 -9.05
C THR A 17 -9.26 -6.78 -8.49
N THR A 18 -8.74 -7.98 -8.79
CA THR A 18 -9.30 -9.24 -8.30
C THR A 18 -9.20 -9.33 -6.78
N LYS A 19 -8.02 -9.05 -6.22
CA LYS A 19 -7.81 -9.07 -4.75
C LYS A 19 -8.74 -8.09 -4.03
N LEU A 20 -8.88 -6.88 -4.54
CA LEU A 20 -9.75 -5.85 -3.95
C LEU A 20 -11.22 -6.28 -4.03
N ALA A 21 -11.66 -6.88 -5.13
CA ALA A 21 -13.02 -7.41 -5.25
C ALA A 21 -13.30 -8.57 -4.28
N GLU A 22 -12.32 -9.45 -4.04
CA GLU A 22 -12.45 -10.61 -3.15
C GLU A 22 -12.40 -10.26 -1.66
N HIS A 23 -11.61 -9.26 -1.29
CA HIS A 23 -11.28 -9.00 0.12
C HIS A 23 -11.67 -7.59 0.60
N GLY A 24 -12.15 -6.72 -0.29
CA GLY A 24 -12.51 -5.34 0.03
C GLY A 24 -11.30 -4.49 0.44
N GLU A 25 -11.58 -3.32 1.02
CA GLU A 25 -10.61 -2.37 1.56
C GLU A 25 -9.95 -2.89 2.84
N THR A 26 -9.23 -4.00 2.72
CA THR A 26 -8.57 -4.71 3.82
C THR A 26 -7.12 -5.00 3.44
N PRO A 27 -6.24 -5.37 4.40
CA PRO A 27 -4.86 -5.75 4.11
C PRO A 27 -4.77 -6.80 2.98
N ARG A 28 -5.65 -7.81 2.98
CA ARG A 28 -5.68 -8.85 1.94
C ARG A 28 -6.12 -8.33 0.56
N GLY A 29 -6.92 -7.27 0.51
CA GLY A 29 -7.37 -6.65 -0.74
C GLY A 29 -6.25 -6.02 -1.56
N VAL A 30 -5.11 -5.75 -0.91
CA VAL A 30 -3.88 -5.30 -1.56
C VAL A 30 -2.70 -6.25 -1.27
N ASP A 31 -3.02 -7.53 -1.05
CA ASP A 31 -2.09 -8.66 -0.93
C ASP A 31 -1.12 -8.63 0.27
N TRP A 32 -1.48 -7.95 1.36
CA TRP A 32 -0.82 -8.15 2.65
C TRP A 32 -1.29 -9.46 3.30
N ASN A 33 -0.35 -10.16 3.94
CA ASN A 33 -0.63 -11.39 4.71
C ASN A 33 -1.62 -11.18 5.85
N GLY A 34 -1.75 -9.95 6.36
CA GLY A 34 -2.66 -9.59 7.43
C GLY A 34 -2.31 -8.23 8.04
N GLU A 35 -3.25 -7.73 8.86
CA GLU A 35 -3.20 -6.43 9.50
C GLU A 35 -1.94 -6.22 10.35
N GLU A 36 -1.61 -7.17 11.23
CA GLU A 36 -0.43 -7.07 12.10
C GLU A 36 0.86 -6.84 11.28
N SER A 37 1.02 -7.58 10.19
CA SER A 37 2.19 -7.47 9.33
C SER A 37 2.23 -6.16 8.53
N GLN A 38 1.07 -5.58 8.21
CA GLN A 38 0.94 -4.29 7.55
C GLN A 38 1.29 -3.16 8.53
N THR A 39 0.67 -3.18 9.71
CA THR A 39 0.87 -2.20 10.79
C THR A 39 2.32 -2.19 11.30
N LEU A 40 2.94 -3.36 11.49
CA LEU A 40 4.34 -3.44 11.90
C LEU A 40 5.28 -2.77 10.90
N ARG A 41 4.99 -2.90 9.59
CA ARG A 41 5.78 -2.25 8.54
C ARG A 41 5.59 -0.74 8.54
N PHE A 42 4.35 -0.26 8.72
CA PHE A 42 4.10 1.17 8.89
C PHE A 42 4.85 1.73 10.09
N GLU A 43 4.87 1.02 11.21
CA GLU A 43 5.63 1.42 12.40
C GLU A 43 7.13 1.54 12.11
N GLN A 44 7.73 0.56 11.43
CA GLN A 44 9.15 0.64 11.10
C GLN A 44 9.44 1.76 10.09
N LEU A 45 8.60 1.92 9.07
CA LEU A 45 8.77 2.96 8.06
C LEU A 45 8.64 4.36 8.65
N CYS A 46 7.72 4.57 9.59
CA CYS A 46 7.50 5.90 10.18
C CYS A 46 8.65 6.34 11.09
N LYS A 47 9.50 5.42 11.59
CA LYS A 47 10.65 5.76 12.45
C LYS A 47 11.70 6.63 11.76
N ILE A 48 11.75 6.63 10.42
CA ILE A 48 12.73 7.42 9.66
C ILE A 48 12.21 8.80 9.28
N ILE A 49 10.94 9.12 9.57
CA ILE A 49 10.36 10.42 9.26
C ILE A 49 10.80 11.42 10.33
N ASP A 50 11.54 12.45 9.92
CA ASP A 50 11.93 13.56 10.80
C ASP A 50 10.76 14.54 10.96
N THR A 51 10.10 14.47 12.12
CA THR A 51 8.96 15.33 12.46
C THR A 51 9.35 16.68 13.07
N SER A 52 10.64 16.98 13.21
CA SER A 52 11.11 18.27 13.76
C SER A 52 10.90 19.46 12.81
N LYS A 53 10.60 19.19 11.53
CA LYS A 53 10.38 20.19 10.48
C LYS A 53 9.03 19.96 9.81
N HIS A 54 8.52 20.99 9.14
CA HIS A 54 7.35 20.83 8.28
C HIS A 54 7.70 19.99 7.05
N PHE A 55 6.84 19.04 6.70
CA PHE A 55 6.99 18.19 5.54
C PHE A 55 5.63 17.78 4.98
N SER A 56 5.65 17.18 3.79
CA SER A 56 4.53 16.51 3.15
C SER A 56 4.92 15.10 2.74
N ILE A 57 3.98 14.15 2.77
CA ILE A 57 4.19 12.77 2.31
C ILE A 57 3.47 12.57 0.98
N ASN A 58 4.12 11.89 0.04
CA ASN A 58 3.49 11.35 -1.16
C ASN A 58 3.51 9.82 -1.08
N ASP A 59 2.35 9.21 -0.89
CA ASP A 59 2.19 7.75 -0.76
C ASP A 59 1.82 7.13 -2.13
N ILE A 60 2.85 6.73 -2.88
CA ILE A 60 2.69 6.16 -4.22
C ILE A 60 2.38 4.67 -4.10
N GLY A 61 1.21 4.26 -4.58
CA GLY A 61 0.74 2.89 -4.39
C GLY A 61 0.10 2.68 -3.02
N CYS A 62 -0.58 3.70 -2.50
CA CYS A 62 -1.25 3.71 -1.18
C CYS A 62 -2.30 2.60 -0.95
N GLY A 63 -2.66 1.85 -1.99
CA GLY A 63 -3.67 0.81 -1.92
C GLY A 63 -5.02 1.41 -1.53
N TYR A 64 -5.60 0.93 -0.42
CA TYR A 64 -6.86 1.46 0.12
C TYR A 64 -6.67 2.64 1.08
N GLY A 65 -5.45 3.19 1.21
CA GLY A 65 -5.19 4.37 2.06
C GLY A 65 -4.73 4.06 3.49
N ALA A 66 -4.43 2.80 3.81
CA ALA A 66 -4.14 2.35 5.17
C ALA A 66 -3.00 3.08 5.91
N LEU A 67 -1.99 3.57 5.18
CA LEU A 67 -0.90 4.35 5.79
C LEU A 67 -1.41 5.72 6.27
N TYR A 68 -2.34 6.34 5.55
CA TYR A 68 -2.96 7.59 5.99
C TYR A 68 -3.77 7.39 7.27
N ASP A 69 -4.57 6.33 7.34
CA ASP A 69 -5.33 5.99 8.56
C ASP A 69 -4.36 5.76 9.73
N TYR A 70 -3.31 4.95 9.53
CA TYR A 70 -2.27 4.72 10.53
C TYR A 70 -1.58 6.01 11.04
N LEU A 71 -1.37 6.99 10.15
CA LEU A 71 -0.72 8.27 10.49
C LEU A 71 -1.66 9.26 11.19
N THR A 72 -2.98 9.13 11.01
CA THR A 72 -3.99 10.06 11.56
C THR A 72 -4.64 9.55 12.84
N GLU A 73 -4.64 8.24 13.08
CA GLU A 73 -5.09 7.62 14.34
C GLU A 73 -4.03 7.70 15.46
N LYS A 74 -2.80 8.11 15.14
CA LYS A 74 -1.76 8.47 16.11
C LYS A 74 -1.81 9.94 16.50
#